data_AF-A0A7S0IU57-F1
#
_entry.id   AF-A0A7S0IU57-F1
#
_cell.length_a   1.000
_cell.length_b   1.000
_cell.length_c   1.000
_cell.angle_alpha   90.00
_cell.angle_beta   90.00
_cell.angle_gamma   90.00
#
_symmetry.space_group_name_H-M   'P 1'
#
loop_
_entity.id
_entity.type
_entity.pdbx_description
1 polymer ?
#
loop_
_entity_poly.entity_id
_entity_poly.type
_entity_poly.pdbx_seq_one_letter_code
_entity_poly.pdbx_strand_id
1 'polypeptide(L)'
;ASTVTIGAGAASNRTFAFRNPPSIMNPLLPTERDAEQETEALIDHLFHHDNTAPFLAKNLITNLVTSNPSPRYVKAVAEAFRNGEYGGKTYSGVYGDLGAAVAAVLLDAEARSVVLDQDPTFGSFRQPLLKVIH
;
A
#
# COMPACT_ATOMS: atom_id res chain seq x y z
N ALA A 1 -4.69 11.30 16.80
CA ALA A 1 -5.65 10.25 16.42
C ALA A 1 -5.91 9.34 17.61
N SER A 2 -7.17 9.19 18.03
CA SER A 2 -7.55 8.31 19.13
C SER A 2 -7.62 6.86 18.64
N THR A 3 -6.92 5.94 19.31
CA THR A 3 -7.07 4.51 19.05
C THR A 3 -8.13 3.95 19.99
N VAL A 4 -9.19 3.38 19.45
CA VAL A 4 -10.22 2.70 20.22
C VAL A 4 -9.93 1.21 20.20
N THR A 5 -9.82 0.60 21.38
CA THR A 5 -9.58 -0.83 21.55
C THR A 5 -10.83 -1.54 22.04
N ILE A 6 -11.24 -2.62 21.37
CA ILE A 6 -12.37 -3.47 21.74
C ILE A 6 -11.83 -4.86 22.11
N GLY A 7 -12.28 -5.43 23.24
CA GLY A 7 -11.99 -6.82 23.61
C GLY A 7 -11.19 -7.05 24.89
N ALA A 8 -11.12 -6.08 25.82
CA ALA A 8 -10.46 -6.25 27.12
C ALA A 8 -11.34 -7.05 28.11
N GLY A 9 -11.59 -8.33 27.82
CA GLY A 9 -12.35 -9.22 28.69
C GLY A 9 -11.79 -10.65 28.68
N ALA A 10 -11.72 -11.28 29.85
CA ALA A 10 -11.05 -12.56 30.13
C ALA A 10 -11.50 -13.79 29.30
N ALA A 11 -12.50 -13.66 28.41
CA ALA A 11 -13.04 -14.73 27.57
C ALA A 11 -12.56 -14.69 26.10
N SER A 12 -11.88 -13.62 25.67
CA SER A 12 -11.44 -13.43 24.28
C SER A 12 -9.97 -13.03 24.24
N ASN A 13 -9.11 -13.90 23.68
CA ASN A 13 -7.67 -13.64 23.52
C ASN A 13 -7.36 -12.71 22.32
N ARG A 14 -8.35 -12.00 21.80
CA ARG A 14 -8.24 -11.11 20.64
C ARG A 14 -8.59 -9.68 21.03
N THR A 15 -7.60 -8.80 20.94
CA THR A 15 -7.77 -7.35 21.07
C THR A 15 -7.86 -6.76 19.67
N PHE A 16 -8.95 -6.07 19.37
CA PHE A 16 -9.09 -5.30 18.13
C PHE A 16 -8.86 -3.83 18.43
N ALA A 17 -8.14 -3.13 17.56
CA ALA A 17 -7.91 -1.71 17.68
C ALA A 17 -8.20 -1.05 16.32
N PHE A 18 -8.92 0.07 16.33
CA PHE A 18 -9.11 0.91 15.15
C PHE A 18 -8.68 2.34 15.46
N ARG A 19 -8.13 3.02 14.46
CA ARG A 19 -7.77 4.44 14.57
C ARG A 19 -8.90 5.29 14.02
N ASN A 20 -9.35 6.26 14.81
CA ASN A 20 -10.28 7.28 14.32
C ASN A 20 -9.52 8.28 13.44
N PRO A 21 -10.11 8.77 12.33
CA PRO A 21 -9.53 9.86 11.57
C PRO A 21 -9.27 11.09 12.46
N PRO A 22 -8.26 11.92 12.12
CA PRO A 22 -8.08 13.20 12.78
C PRO A 22 -9.30 14.07 12.50
N SER A 23 -9.77 14.77 13.53
CA SER A 23 -10.75 15.84 13.37
C SER A 23 -10.25 17.05 14.12
N ILE A 24 -10.10 18.16 13.40
CA ILE A 24 -9.52 19.43 13.89
C ILE A 24 -10.57 20.54 13.84
N MET A 25 -11.55 20.42 12.94
CA MET A 25 -12.59 21.42 12.74
C MET A 25 -13.48 21.58 13.98
N ASN A 26 -13.66 22.83 14.42
CA ASN A 26 -14.67 23.16 15.42
C ASN A 26 -15.99 23.50 14.70
N PRO A 27 -17.06 22.71 14.88
CA PRO A 27 -18.33 22.92 14.18
C PRO A 27 -19.04 24.24 14.56
N LEU A 28 -18.65 24.88 15.66
CA LEU A 28 -19.23 26.15 16.12
C LEU A 28 -18.52 27.37 15.55
N LEU A 29 -17.26 27.23 15.14
CA LEU A 29 -16.41 28.31 14.62
C LEU A 29 -15.51 27.78 13.50
N PRO A 30 -16.07 27.48 12.32
CA PRO A 30 -15.29 26.97 11.22
C PRO A 30 -14.34 28.04 10.68
N THR A 31 -13.05 27.72 10.58
CA THR A 31 -12.06 28.56 9.89
C THR A 31 -11.50 27.83 8.68
N GLU A 32 -11.15 28.55 7.61
CA GLU A 32 -10.58 27.95 6.39
C GLU A 32 -9.26 27.23 6.68
N ARG A 33 -8.44 27.80 7.58
CA ARG A 33 -7.19 27.19 8.02
C ARG A 33 -7.41 25.81 8.67
N ASP A 34 -8.46 25.65 9.47
CA ASP A 34 -8.73 24.38 10.13
C ASP A 34 -9.12 23.30 9.11
N ALA A 35 -9.82 23.68 8.03
CA ALA A 35 -10.20 22.76 6.95
C ALA A 35 -8.98 22.27 6.15
N GLU A 36 -8.03 23.16 5.84
CA GLU A 36 -6.77 22.78 5.18
C GLU A 36 -5.94 21.84 6.06
N GLN A 37 -5.82 22.16 7.35
CA GLN A 37 -5.07 21.34 8.31
C GLN A 37 -5.70 19.98 8.54
N GLU A 38 -7.03 19.89 8.59
CA GLU A 38 -7.75 18.63 8.72
C GLU A 38 -7.55 17.74 7.48
N THR A 39 -7.56 18.35 6.29
CA THR A 39 -7.30 17.63 5.03
C THR A 39 -5.89 17.06 5.00
N GLU A 40 -4.88 17.86 5.32
CA GLU A 40 -3.48 17.41 5.36
C GLU A 40 -3.29 16.31 6.40
N ALA A 41 -3.83 16.50 7.61
CA ALA A 41 -3.74 15.51 8.68
C ALA A 41 -4.43 14.19 8.29
N LEU A 42 -5.54 14.24 7.56
CA LEU A 42 -6.24 13.06 7.06
C LEU A 42 -5.41 12.34 5.99
N ILE A 43 -4.79 13.07 5.06
CA ILE A 43 -3.90 12.50 4.03
C ILE A 43 -2.71 11.81 4.71
N ASP A 44 -2.06 12.48 5.67
CA ASP A 44 -0.96 11.92 6.44
C ASP A 44 -1.37 10.65 7.19
N HIS A 45 -2.56 10.65 7.79
CA HIS A 45 -3.09 9.49 8.49
C HIS A 45 -3.32 8.30 7.53
N LEU A 46 -3.89 8.54 6.35
CA LEU A 46 -4.10 7.50 5.33
C LEU A 46 -2.77 7.00 4.76
N PHE A 47 -1.80 7.89 4.56
CA PHE A 47 -0.50 7.55 4.00
C PHE A 47 0.30 6.61 4.92
N HIS A 48 0.30 6.87 6.22
CA HIS A 48 0.98 6.06 7.23
C HIS A 48 0.17 4.85 7.71
N HIS A 49 -0.98 4.57 7.10
CA HIS A 49 -1.78 3.41 7.45
C HIS A 49 -1.11 2.11 6.99
N ASP A 50 -1.11 1.08 7.84
CA ASP A 50 -0.41 -0.20 7.57
C ASP A 50 -0.83 -0.88 6.26
N ASN A 51 -2.09 -0.68 5.88
CA ASN A 51 -2.68 -1.17 4.63
C ASN A 51 -2.18 -0.44 3.38
N THR A 52 -1.71 0.80 3.47
CA THR A 52 -1.38 1.60 2.28
C THR A 52 -0.27 0.96 1.46
N ALA A 53 0.81 0.52 2.12
CA ALA A 53 1.93 -0.15 1.46
C ALA A 53 1.54 -1.45 0.70
N PRO A 54 0.86 -2.45 1.32
CA PRO A 54 0.47 -3.67 0.61
C PRO A 54 -0.59 -3.44 -0.47
N PHE A 55 -1.52 -2.48 -0.28
CA PHE A 55 -2.50 -2.14 -1.32
C PHE A 55 -1.82 -1.52 -2.54
N LEU A 56 -0.89 -0.58 -2.32
CA LEU A 56 -0.13 0.03 -3.40
C LEU A 56 0.75 -1.01 -4.11
N ALA A 57 1.46 -1.86 -3.36
CA ALA A 57 2.27 -2.93 -3.92
C ALA A 57 1.46 -3.84 -4.85
N LYS A 58 0.28 -4.30 -4.42
CA LYS A 58 -0.59 -5.15 -5.24
C LYS A 58 -1.05 -4.44 -6.52
N ASN A 59 -1.42 -3.16 -6.44
CA ASN A 59 -1.84 -2.38 -7.61
C ASN A 59 -0.70 -2.19 -8.60
N LEU A 60 0.51 -1.87 -8.12
CA LEU A 60 1.69 -1.72 -8.98
C LEU A 60 2.01 -3.03 -9.70
N ILE A 61 2.02 -4.15 -8.98
CA ILE A 61 2.32 -5.45 -9.57
C ILE A 61 1.27 -5.86 -10.62
N THR A 62 -0.02 -5.66 -10.32
CA THR A 62 -1.12 -6.02 -11.23
C THR A 62 -1.09 -5.23 -12.53
N ASN A 63 -0.69 -3.95 -12.47
CA ASN A 63 -0.63 -3.10 -13.66
C ASN A 63 0.66 -3.30 -14.48
N LEU A 64 1.76 -3.73 -13.86
CA LEU A 64 3.07 -3.77 -14.52
C LEU A 64 3.55 -5.19 -14.88
N VAL A 65 3.14 -6.23 -14.15
CA VAL A 65 3.76 -7.56 -14.26
C VAL A 65 2.73 -8.68 -14.40
N THR A 66 1.91 -8.93 -13.37
CA THR A 66 1.10 -10.15 -13.30
C THR A 66 -0.22 -9.93 -12.57
N SER A 67 -1.29 -10.57 -13.05
CA SER A 67 -2.62 -10.48 -12.42
C SER A 67 -2.75 -11.32 -11.14
N ASN A 68 -1.82 -12.26 -10.89
CA ASN A 68 -1.83 -13.13 -9.72
C ASN A 68 -0.48 -13.07 -8.97
N PRO A 69 -0.20 -11.98 -8.23
CA PRO A 69 1.04 -11.86 -7.48
C PRO A 69 1.06 -12.80 -6.26
N SER A 70 2.22 -13.39 -5.98
CA SER A 70 2.37 -14.19 -4.76
C SER A 70 2.37 -13.30 -3.50
N PRO A 71 1.95 -13.82 -2.33
CA PRO A 71 2.02 -13.07 -1.07
C PRO A 71 3.45 -12.62 -0.70
N ARG A 72 4.48 -13.40 -1.10
CA ARG A 72 5.89 -13.06 -0.87
C ARG A 72 6.26 -11.81 -1.65
N TYR A 73 5.83 -11.74 -2.91
CA TYR A 73 6.17 -10.63 -3.79
C TYR A 73 5.49 -9.32 -3.36
N VAL A 74 4.21 -9.37 -2.98
CA VAL A 74 3.52 -8.20 -2.38
C VAL A 74 4.25 -7.71 -1.12
N LYS A 75 4.74 -8.63 -0.28
CA LYS A 75 5.50 -8.29 0.92
C LYS A 75 6.82 -7.59 0.58
N ALA A 76 7.59 -8.12 -0.37
CA ALA A 76 8.88 -7.54 -0.78
C ALA A 76 8.74 -6.10 -1.31
N VAL A 77 7.73 -5.86 -2.16
CA VAL A 77 7.45 -4.53 -2.69
C VAL A 77 6.93 -3.59 -1.60
N ALA A 78 6.08 -4.07 -0.69
CA ALA A 78 5.62 -3.27 0.43
C ALA A 78 6.77 -2.87 1.37
N GLU A 79 7.73 -3.77 1.64
CA GLU A 79 8.92 -3.46 2.44
C GLU A 79 9.83 -2.45 1.74
N ALA A 80 10.03 -2.58 0.42
CA ALA A 80 10.80 -1.60 -0.35
C ALA A 80 10.18 -0.20 -0.30
N PHE A 81 8.84 -0.10 -0.38
CA PHE A 81 8.11 1.16 -0.25
C PHE A 81 8.26 1.80 1.15
N ARG A 82 8.26 0.97 2.21
CA ARG A 82 8.40 1.47 3.60
C ARG A 82 9.83 1.90 3.92
N ASN A 83 10.82 1.19 3.40
CA ASN A 83 12.22 1.40 3.76
C ASN A 83 12.94 2.34 2.77
N GLY A 84 12.40 2.54 1.57
CA GLY A 84 13.05 3.35 0.53
C GLY A 84 14.34 2.74 -0.01
N GLU A 85 14.49 1.41 0.13
CA GLU A 85 15.65 0.65 -0.30
C GLU A 85 15.21 -0.64 -0.97
N TYR A 86 15.88 -1.00 -2.06
CA TYR A 86 15.73 -2.31 -2.67
C TYR A 86 17.06 -2.82 -3.22
N GLY A 87 17.41 -4.08 -2.89
CA GLY A 87 18.57 -4.76 -3.46
C GLY A 87 19.91 -4.08 -3.19
N GLY A 88 20.08 -3.43 -2.04
CA GLY A 88 21.31 -2.71 -1.67
C GLY A 88 21.48 -1.35 -2.35
N LYS A 89 20.44 -0.84 -3.02
CA LYS A 89 20.37 0.55 -3.50
C LYS A 89 19.39 1.34 -2.66
N THR A 90 19.89 2.34 -1.95
CA THR A 90 19.08 3.34 -1.27
C THR A 90 18.61 4.34 -2.31
N TYR A 91 17.29 4.53 -2.39
CA TYR A 91 16.67 5.56 -3.22
C TYR A 91 16.58 6.83 -2.37
N SER A 92 15.44 7.09 -1.74
CA SER A 92 15.24 8.20 -0.82
C SER A 92 15.51 7.79 0.64
N GLY A 93 15.40 6.50 0.97
CA GLY A 93 15.55 6.00 2.35
C GLY A 93 14.45 6.46 3.33
N VAL A 94 13.34 6.95 2.80
CA VAL A 94 12.19 7.46 3.55
C VAL A 94 10.97 6.60 3.22
N TYR A 95 10.06 6.49 4.18
CA TYR A 95 8.76 5.87 3.97
C TYR A 95 8.02 6.56 2.82
N GLY A 96 7.53 5.78 1.86
CA GLY A 96 6.79 6.32 0.73
C GLY A 96 7.51 6.35 -0.61
N ASP A 97 8.66 5.69 -0.72
CA ASP A 97 9.47 5.77 -1.92
C ASP A 97 8.90 4.91 -3.06
N LEU A 98 8.31 5.59 -4.05
CA LEU A 98 7.82 4.95 -5.27
C LEU A 98 8.95 4.43 -6.17
N GLY A 99 10.12 5.07 -6.18
CA GLY A 99 11.27 4.63 -6.95
C GLY A 99 11.79 3.27 -6.45
N ALA A 100 11.91 3.11 -5.13
CA ALA A 100 12.26 1.84 -4.51
C ALA A 100 11.20 0.77 -4.76
N ALA A 101 9.91 1.13 -4.66
CA ALA A 101 8.81 0.20 -4.91
C ALA A 101 8.75 -0.28 -6.36
N VAL A 102 8.89 0.63 -7.33
CA VAL A 102 8.89 0.27 -8.76
C VAL A 102 10.12 -0.56 -9.11
N ALA A 103 11.29 -0.23 -8.55
CA ALA A 103 12.47 -1.07 -8.71
C ALA A 103 12.24 -2.48 -8.15
N ALA A 104 11.63 -2.59 -6.97
CA ALA A 104 11.27 -3.87 -6.39
C ALA A 104 10.32 -4.67 -7.29
N VAL A 105 9.33 -4.01 -7.90
CA VAL A 105 8.41 -4.65 -8.85
C VAL A 105 9.16 -5.17 -10.09
N LEU A 106 10.06 -4.38 -10.68
CA LEU A 106 10.71 -4.79 -11.93
C LEU A 106 11.88 -5.76 -11.73
N LEU A 107 12.53 -5.73 -10.57
CA LEU A 107 13.73 -6.54 -10.29
C LEU A 107 13.46 -7.80 -9.46
N ASP A 108 12.25 -8.00 -8.91
CA ASP A 108 11.95 -9.20 -8.14
C ASP A 108 12.09 -10.47 -8.99
N ALA A 109 12.48 -11.56 -8.34
CA ALA A 109 12.65 -12.86 -8.98
C ALA A 109 11.38 -13.33 -9.70
N GLU A 110 10.20 -13.02 -9.17
CA GLU A 110 8.93 -13.37 -9.83
C GLU A 110 8.71 -12.61 -11.14
N ALA A 111 9.17 -11.35 -11.25
CA ALA A 111 9.03 -10.56 -12.48
C ALA A 111 10.02 -11.00 -13.58
N ARG A 112 11.13 -11.65 -13.23
CA ARG A 112 12.23 -11.99 -14.15
C ARG A 112 12.39 -13.48 -14.42
N SER A 113 11.68 -14.35 -13.70
CA SER A 113 11.90 -15.79 -13.86
C SER A 113 11.31 -16.32 -15.16
N VAL A 114 12.16 -16.97 -15.96
CA VAL A 114 11.78 -17.65 -17.21
C VAL A 114 10.92 -18.89 -16.94
N VAL A 115 10.99 -19.45 -15.72
CA VAL A 115 10.22 -20.64 -15.32
C VAL A 115 8.75 -20.30 -15.11
N LEU A 116 8.43 -19.13 -14.53
CA LEU A 116 7.04 -18.70 -14.39
C LEU A 116 6.42 -18.30 -15.73
N ASP A 117 7.21 -17.84 -16.70
CA ASP A 117 6.75 -17.53 -18.06
C ASP A 117 6.22 -18.77 -18.82
N GLN A 118 6.57 -19.98 -18.36
CA GLN A 118 6.08 -21.25 -18.90
C GLN A 118 4.81 -21.75 -18.20
N ASP A 119 4.37 -21.11 -17.10
CA ASP A 119 3.15 -21.49 -16.39
C ASP A 119 1.93 -20.81 -17.06
N PRO A 120 0.93 -21.58 -17.55
CA PRO A 120 -0.26 -21.02 -18.18
C PRO A 120 -1.13 -20.17 -17.25
N THR A 121 -0.90 -20.21 -15.93
CA THR A 121 -1.58 -19.37 -14.94
C THR A 121 -0.84 -18.06 -14.64
N PHE A 122 0.39 -17.91 -15.14
CA PHE A 122 1.21 -16.73 -14.95
C PHE A 122 1.05 -15.75 -16.10
N GLY A 123 1.06 -14.45 -15.77
CA GLY A 123 0.90 -13.37 -16.73
C GLY A 123 -0.23 -12.41 -16.37
N SER A 124 -0.51 -11.49 -17.30
CA SER A 124 -1.57 -10.51 -17.13
C SER A 124 -2.73 -10.80 -18.07
N PHE A 125 -3.94 -10.89 -17.52
CA PHE A 125 -5.13 -10.81 -18.35
C PHE A 125 -5.19 -9.41 -18.98
N ARG A 126 -5.56 -9.35 -20.26
CA ARG A 126 -5.77 -8.08 -20.94
C ARG A 126 -6.95 -7.38 -20.27
N GLN A 127 -6.75 -6.16 -19.79
CA GLN A 127 -7.80 -5.42 -19.09
C GLN A 127 -9.03 -5.29 -20.01
N PRO A 128 -10.25 -5.49 -19.49
CA PRO A 128 -11.47 -5.53 -20.31
C PRO A 128 -11.70 -4.23 -21.08
N LEU A 129 -11.28 -3.08 -20.54
CA LEU A 129 -11.34 -1.80 -21.25
C LEU A 129 -10.50 -1.82 -22.53
N LEU A 130 -9.27 -2.35 -22.48
CA LEU A 130 -8.41 -2.49 -23.68
C LEU A 130 -9.00 -3.41 -24.75
N LYS A 131 -9.97 -4.27 -24.41
CA LYS A 131 -10.67 -5.14 -25.37
C LYS A 131 -11.79 -4.43 -26.14
N VAL A 132 -12.31 -3.32 -25.63
CA VAL A 132 -13.46 -2.59 -26.23
C VAL A 132 -12.99 -1.48 -27.19
N ILE A 133 -11.78 -0.97 -27.01
CA ILE A 133 -11.19 0.16 -27.78
C ILE A 133 -10.35 -0.28 -28.99
N HIS A 134 -10.29 -1.59 -29.28
CA HIS A 134 -9.59 -2.17 -30.43
C HIS A 134 -10.56 -2.97 -31.28
#